data_AF-A0A4Q2JU03-F1
#
_entry.id   AF-A0A4Q2JU03-F1
#
_cell.length_a   1.000
_cell.length_b   1.000
_cell.length_c   1.000
_cell.angle_alpha   90.00
_cell.angle_beta   90.00
_cell.angle_gamma   90.00
#
_symmetry.space_group_name_H-M   'P 1'
#
loop_
_entity.id
_entity.type
_entity.pdbx_description
1 polymer ?
#
loop_
_entity_poly.entity_id
_entity_poly.type
_entity_poly.pdbx_seq_one_letter_code
_entity_poly.pdbx_strand_id
1 'polypeptide(L)'
;MRYWQPKLRTVQRGEWLQFDGSRRIAVIRMVQRSTPPRSLLRAETWAPDAAARVFIGYFPADELRLAAECVWDEYQAAIAAQHQEGTMVRTHDHGVEWHPLLSAEERTPGVWTMVDSSGRAYGAVRILREGESILYVGELRGERLGGRSVRLREAAERVHKAYVAAQRL
;
A
#
# COMPACT_ATOMS: atom_id res chain seq x y z
N MET A 1 13.09 9.70 -7.20
CA MET A 1 13.89 8.47 -7.01
C MET A 1 13.07 7.50 -6.17
N ARG A 2 12.50 6.44 -6.77
CA ARG A 2 11.83 5.37 -6.01
C ARG A 2 12.91 4.63 -5.23
N TYR A 3 12.84 4.68 -3.90
CA TYR A 3 13.73 3.91 -3.02
C TYR A 3 13.57 2.44 -3.41
N TRP A 4 14.66 1.79 -3.81
CA TRP A 4 14.66 0.38 -4.15
C TRP A 4 14.17 -0.45 -2.95
N GLN A 5 13.02 -1.10 -3.11
CA GLN A 5 12.44 -2.06 -2.17
C GLN A 5 12.08 -3.28 -3.01
N PRO A 6 13.00 -4.24 -3.11
CA PRO A 6 12.96 -5.30 -2.12
C PRO A 6 14.27 -5.46 -1.33
N LYS A 7 14.14 -5.81 -0.05
CA LYS A 7 15.28 -6.14 0.82
C LYS A 7 15.63 -7.62 0.67
N LEU A 8 16.89 -7.92 0.39
CA LEU A 8 17.42 -9.29 0.37
C LEU A 8 18.25 -9.56 1.63
N ARG A 9 18.14 -10.76 2.18
CA ARG A 9 19.02 -11.26 3.25
C ARG A 9 19.52 -12.65 2.88
N THR A 10 20.83 -12.83 2.94
CA THR A 10 21.46 -14.15 2.81
C THR A 10 21.11 -14.99 4.03
N VAL A 11 20.61 -16.21 3.82
CA VAL A 11 20.36 -17.19 4.90
C VAL A 11 21.58 -18.09 5.03
N GLN A 12 22.01 -18.65 3.91
CA GLN A 12 23.19 -19.47 3.77
C GLN A 12 23.77 -19.30 2.36
N ARG A 13 24.92 -19.92 2.08
CA ARG A 13 25.55 -19.79 0.77
C ARG A 13 24.62 -20.31 -0.33
N GLY A 14 24.29 -19.43 -1.28
CA GLY A 14 23.39 -19.78 -2.39
C GLY A 14 21.90 -19.73 -2.03
N GLU A 15 21.50 -19.17 -0.88
CA GLU A 15 20.10 -19.00 -0.50
C GLU A 15 19.84 -17.63 0.12
N TRP A 16 18.81 -16.96 -0.39
CA TRP A 16 18.40 -15.62 0.01
C TRP A 16 16.90 -15.58 0.30
N LEU A 17 16.53 -14.77 1.30
CA LEU A 17 15.15 -14.40 1.56
C LEU A 17 14.90 -12.97 1.11
N GLN A 18 13.79 -12.77 0.43
CA GLN A 18 13.31 -11.46 0.02
C GLN A 18 12.19 -10.98 0.94
N PHE A 19 12.19 -9.67 1.23
CA PHE A 19 11.27 -9.05 2.17
C PHE A 19 10.57 -7.82 1.59
N ASP A 20 9.30 -7.70 1.97
CA ASP A 20 8.54 -6.46 1.98
C ASP A 20 8.43 -5.99 3.44
N GLY A 21 9.17 -4.93 3.81
CA GLY A 21 9.29 -4.51 5.20
C GLY A 21 9.88 -5.62 6.10
N SER A 22 9.07 -6.14 7.03
CA SER A 22 9.37 -7.29 7.90
C SER A 22 8.83 -8.63 7.39
N ARG A 23 7.96 -8.61 6.38
CA ARG A 23 7.30 -9.80 5.82
C ARG A 23 8.24 -10.50 4.83
N ARG A 24 8.44 -11.80 5.01
CA ARG A 24 9.12 -12.66 4.02
C ARG A 24 8.16 -12.90 2.85
N ILE A 25 8.60 -12.61 1.64
CA ILE A 25 7.78 -12.75 0.43
C ILE A 25 8.28 -13.83 -0.52
N ALA A 26 9.59 -14.11 -0.52
CA ALA A 26 10.17 -15.14 -1.37
C ALA A 26 11.45 -15.74 -0.80
N VAL A 27 11.79 -16.92 -1.34
CA VAL A 27 13.11 -17.54 -1.24
C VAL A 27 13.71 -17.66 -2.63
N ILE A 28 14.96 -17.26 -2.77
CA ILE A 28 15.75 -17.42 -3.99
C ILE A 28 16.91 -18.34 -3.65
N ARG A 29 17.08 -19.43 -4.39
CA ARG A 29 18.13 -20.42 -4.13
C ARG A 29 18.86 -20.85 -5.38
N MET A 30 20.16 -21.10 -5.26
CA MET A 30 20.97 -21.66 -6.33
C MET A 30 20.65 -23.16 -6.48
N VAL A 31 20.43 -23.59 -7.72
CA VAL A 31 20.13 -24.97 -8.08
C VAL A 31 20.92 -25.38 -9.32
N GLN A 32 21.14 -26.69 -9.49
CA GLN A 32 21.63 -27.26 -10.74
C GLN A 32 20.44 -27.78 -11.54
N ARG A 33 20.24 -27.26 -12.75
CA ARG A 33 19.19 -27.67 -13.69
C ARG A 33 19.76 -27.70 -15.11
N SER A 34 18.99 -28.22 -16.07
CA SER A 34 19.35 -28.46 -17.48
C SER A 34 20.30 -29.64 -17.74
N THR A 35 20.47 -29.98 -19.01
CA THR A 35 21.38 -31.03 -19.51
C THR A 35 22.17 -30.42 -20.68
N PRO A 36 23.49 -30.18 -20.53
CA PRO A 36 24.33 -30.39 -19.34
C PRO A 36 23.94 -29.49 -18.16
N PRO A 37 24.25 -29.86 -16.90
CA PRO A 37 23.86 -29.12 -15.72
C PRO A 37 24.49 -27.72 -15.70
N ARG A 38 23.65 -26.72 -15.39
CA ARG A 38 24.03 -25.32 -15.22
C ARG A 38 23.47 -24.80 -13.90
N SER A 39 24.26 -23.97 -13.22
CA SER A 39 23.81 -23.22 -12.05
C SER A 39 22.75 -22.20 -12.47
N LEU A 40 21.60 -22.21 -11.79
CA LEU A 40 20.54 -21.23 -11.96
C LEU A 40 20.05 -20.77 -10.58
N LEU A 41 19.47 -19.59 -10.50
CA LEU A 41 18.66 -19.17 -9.36
C LEU A 41 17.23 -19.63 -9.57
N ARG A 42 16.64 -20.26 -8.56
CA ARG A 42 15.22 -20.61 -8.50
C ARG A 42 14.54 -19.70 -7.50
N ALA A 43 13.55 -18.94 -7.95
CA ALA A 43 12.72 -18.12 -7.08
C ALA A 43 11.37 -18.78 -6.82
N GLU A 44 10.94 -18.76 -5.57
CA GLU A 44 9.65 -19.24 -5.11
C GLU A 44 9.07 -18.28 -4.08
N THR A 45 7.74 -18.22 -3.96
CA THR A 45 7.10 -17.50 -2.86
C THR A 45 7.52 -18.07 -1.51
N TRP A 46 7.44 -17.25 -0.47
CA TRP A 46 7.76 -17.69 0.88
C TRP A 46 6.56 -18.38 1.52
N ALA A 47 6.78 -19.60 1.99
CA ALA A 47 5.93 -20.30 2.95
C ALA A 47 6.81 -21.11 3.93
N PRO A 48 6.37 -21.29 5.20
CA PRO A 48 7.07 -22.15 6.15
C PRO A 48 7.25 -23.57 5.62
N ASP A 49 6.17 -24.14 5.08
CA ASP A 49 6.21 -25.41 4.35
C ASP A 49 6.73 -25.17 2.93
N ALA A 50 7.72 -25.97 2.51
CA ALA A 50 8.29 -25.90 1.17
C ALA A 50 7.31 -26.35 0.09
N ALA A 51 6.39 -27.27 0.39
CA ALA A 51 5.39 -27.76 -0.55
C ALA A 51 4.32 -26.70 -0.88
N ALA A 52 4.09 -25.76 0.04
CA ALA A 52 3.16 -24.65 -0.14
C ALA A 52 3.76 -23.47 -0.92
N ARG A 53 5.04 -23.54 -1.30
CA ARG A 53 5.71 -22.47 -2.05
C ARG A 53 5.34 -22.54 -3.51
N VAL A 54 5.01 -21.39 -4.09
CA VAL A 54 4.67 -21.26 -5.50
C VAL A 54 5.93 -20.91 -6.29
N PHE A 55 6.17 -21.63 -7.38
CA PHE A 55 7.29 -21.38 -8.26
C PHE A 55 7.07 -20.10 -9.07
N ILE A 56 8.07 -19.22 -9.09
CA ILE A 56 8.04 -17.96 -9.84
C ILE A 56 8.86 -18.10 -11.13
N GLY A 57 10.11 -18.58 -11.02
CA GLY A 57 10.97 -18.67 -12.19
C GLY A 57 12.37 -19.21 -11.94
N TYR A 58 13.08 -19.46 -13.04
CA TYR A 58 14.53 -19.68 -13.06
C TYR A 58 15.22 -18.47 -13.67
N PHE A 59 16.38 -18.10 -13.11
CA PHE A 59 17.17 -16.95 -13.54
C PHE A 59 18.65 -17.35 -13.65
N PRO A 60 19.47 -16.60 -14.43
CA PRO A 60 20.91 -16.80 -14.46
C PRO A 60 21.53 -16.72 -13.06
N ALA A 61 22.61 -17.48 -12.83
CA ALA A 61 23.23 -17.63 -11.50
C ALA A 61 23.79 -16.31 -10.93
N ASP A 62 24.16 -15.38 -11.80
CA ASP A 62 24.74 -14.05 -11.53
C ASP A 62 23.68 -12.94 -11.47
N GLU A 63 22.42 -13.24 -11.81
CA GLU A 63 21.33 -12.27 -11.93
C GLU A 63 20.39 -12.28 -10.72
N LEU A 64 20.96 -12.26 -9.51
CA LEU A 64 20.18 -12.24 -8.26
C LEU A 64 19.28 -11.00 -8.16
N ARG A 65 19.73 -9.87 -8.70
CA ARG A 65 18.96 -8.64 -8.73
C ARG A 65 17.71 -8.80 -9.60
N LEU A 66 17.87 -9.29 -10.83
CA LEU A 66 16.75 -9.54 -11.73
C LEU A 66 15.74 -10.52 -11.13
N ALA A 67 16.22 -11.62 -10.54
CA ALA A 67 15.36 -12.56 -9.84
C ALA A 67 14.51 -11.87 -8.76
N ALA A 68 15.11 -10.95 -8.00
CA ALA A 68 14.41 -10.20 -6.97
C ALA A 68 13.43 -9.15 -7.52
N GLU A 69 13.74 -8.52 -8.66
CA GLU A 69 12.83 -7.60 -9.36
C GLU A 69 11.58 -8.35 -9.83
N CYS A 70 11.75 -9.48 -10.53
CA CYS A 70 10.61 -10.27 -11.01
C CYS A 70 9.75 -10.80 -9.86
N VAL A 71 10.36 -11.23 -8.74
CA VAL A 71 9.63 -11.61 -7.52
C VAL A 71 8.81 -10.42 -6.98
N TRP A 72 9.40 -9.22 -6.99
CA TRP A 72 8.71 -8.04 -6.47
C TRP A 72 7.51 -7.66 -7.33
N ASP A 73 7.68 -7.67 -8.65
CA ASP A 73 6.60 -7.35 -9.59
C ASP A 73 5.46 -8.38 -9.49
N GLU A 74 5.79 -9.67 -9.40
CA GLU A 74 4.80 -10.74 -9.19
C GLU A 74 4.06 -10.57 -7.85
N TYR A 75 4.80 -10.25 -6.78
CA TYR A 75 4.19 -9.98 -5.47
C TYR A 75 3.27 -8.76 -5.51
N GLN A 76 3.68 -7.67 -6.16
CA GLN A 76 2.84 -6.47 -6.29
C GLN A 76 1.59 -6.74 -7.13
N ALA A 77 1.71 -7.51 -8.22
CA ALA A 77 0.58 -7.94 -9.03
C ALA A 77 -0.40 -8.81 -8.21
N ALA A 78 0.12 -9.76 -7.42
CA ALA A 78 -0.70 -10.60 -6.56
C ALA A 78 -1.43 -9.81 -5.47
N ILE A 79 -0.76 -8.83 -4.84
CA ILE A 79 -1.40 -7.92 -3.87
C ILE A 79 -2.49 -7.09 -4.56
N ALA A 80 -2.21 -6.52 -5.73
CA ALA A 80 -3.19 -5.75 -6.50
C ALA A 80 -4.42 -6.59 -6.89
N ALA A 81 -4.21 -7.82 -7.35
CA ALA A 81 -5.29 -8.76 -7.68
C ALA A 81 -6.13 -9.12 -6.45
N GLN A 82 -5.51 -9.38 -5.29
CA GLN A 82 -6.23 -9.63 -4.03
C GLN A 82 -7.07 -8.42 -3.60
N HIS A 83 -6.58 -7.20 -3.79
CA HIS A 83 -7.36 -5.99 -3.56
C HIS A 83 -8.56 -5.88 -4.52
N GLN A 84 -8.39 -6.27 -5.79
CA GLN A 84 -9.47 -6.27 -6.79
C GLN A 84 -10.51 -7.37 -6.52
N GLU A 85 -10.08 -8.60 -6.19
CA GLU A 85 -10.96 -9.72 -5.83
C GLU A 85 -11.72 -9.44 -4.52
N GLY A 86 -11.04 -8.89 -3.51
CA GLY A 86 -11.69 -8.41 -2.28
C GLY A 86 -12.68 -7.26 -2.54
N THR A 87 -12.51 -6.53 -3.64
CA THR A 87 -13.46 -5.51 -4.11
C THR A 87 -14.61 -6.15 -4.91
N MET A 88 -14.37 -7.20 -5.71
CA MET A 88 -15.38 -7.89 -6.51
C MET A 88 -16.28 -8.85 -5.70
N VAL A 89 -15.76 -9.49 -4.64
CA VAL A 89 -16.54 -10.35 -3.72
C VAL A 89 -17.45 -9.52 -2.77
N ARG A 90 -17.34 -8.19 -2.76
CA ARG A 90 -18.27 -7.28 -2.06
C ARG A 90 -19.39 -6.75 -2.94
N THR A 91 -19.98 -7.63 -3.75
CA THR A 91 -21.37 -7.44 -4.23
C THR A 91 -22.32 -8.25 -3.35
N HIS A 92 -22.31 -7.92 -2.05
CA HIS A 92 -23.46 -7.98 -1.16
C HIS A 92 -23.27 -6.83 -0.18
N ASP A 93 -24.30 -6.00 -0.13
CA ASP A 93 -24.55 -4.89 0.79
C ASP A 93 -24.11 -5.22 2.23
N HIS A 94 -22.93 -4.73 2.66
CA HIS A 94 -22.54 -4.36 4.04
C HIS A 94 -21.11 -3.78 4.04
N GLY A 95 -21.03 -2.44 3.93
CA GLY A 95 -19.95 -1.54 4.35
C GLY A 95 -18.49 -2.04 4.39
N VAL A 96 -17.72 -1.75 3.33
CA VAL A 96 -16.34 -1.27 3.58
C VAL A 96 -16.54 0.07 4.27
N GLU A 97 -16.15 0.21 5.53
CA GLU A 97 -16.18 1.53 6.15
C GLU A 97 -15.15 2.41 5.42
N TRP A 98 -15.66 3.12 4.41
CA TRP A 98 -14.97 4.13 3.63
C TRP A 98 -14.22 5.05 4.60
N HIS A 99 -12.93 5.29 4.36
CA HIS A 99 -12.11 6.10 5.26
C HIS A 99 -11.87 7.49 4.66
N PRO A 100 -12.29 8.58 5.33
CA PRO A 100 -12.26 9.93 4.76
C PRO A 100 -10.90 10.48 4.39
N LEU A 101 -9.82 9.95 4.98
CA LEU A 101 -8.47 10.34 4.64
C LEU A 101 -8.11 9.99 3.19
N LEU A 102 -8.73 8.95 2.61
CA LEU A 102 -8.53 8.58 1.19
C LEU A 102 -9.19 9.58 0.23
N SER A 103 -10.11 10.38 0.73
CA SER A 103 -10.77 11.46 0.00
C SER A 103 -10.07 12.80 0.16
N ALA A 104 -8.98 12.89 0.92
CA ALA A 104 -8.28 14.14 1.19
C ALA A 104 -7.11 14.34 0.21
N GLU A 105 -7.30 15.21 -0.79
CA GLU A 105 -6.27 15.57 -1.78
C GLU A 105 -5.58 16.88 -1.41
N GLU A 106 -4.26 16.89 -1.22
CA GLU A 106 -3.51 18.14 -1.02
C GLU A 106 -3.37 18.91 -2.33
N ARG A 107 -4.33 19.77 -2.64
CA ARG A 107 -4.34 20.59 -3.87
C ARG A 107 -3.58 21.90 -3.71
N THR A 108 -3.42 22.36 -2.48
CA THR A 108 -2.62 23.54 -2.13
C THR A 108 -1.84 23.19 -0.87
N PRO A 109 -0.55 23.54 -0.75
CA PRO A 109 0.23 23.18 0.42
C PRO A 109 -0.46 23.57 1.74
N GLY A 110 -0.63 22.60 2.62
CA GLY A 110 -1.33 22.78 3.89
C GLY A 110 -2.85 22.89 3.80
N VAL A 111 -3.44 22.58 2.64
CA VAL A 111 -4.88 22.53 2.40
C VAL A 111 -5.25 21.24 1.65
N TRP A 112 -5.97 20.36 2.33
CA TRP A 112 -6.51 19.14 1.75
C TRP A 112 -7.97 19.37 1.33
N THR A 113 -8.28 19.10 0.08
CA THR A 113 -9.65 19.11 -0.45
C THR A 113 -10.26 17.74 -0.28
N MET A 114 -11.43 17.67 0.35
CA MET A 114 -12.20 16.44 0.49
C MET A 114 -13.01 16.21 -0.78
N VAL A 115 -12.78 15.09 -1.47
CA VAL A 115 -13.43 14.72 -2.74
C VAL A 115 -14.27 13.45 -2.59
N ASP A 116 -15.43 13.39 -3.24
CA ASP A 116 -16.24 12.17 -3.31
C ASP A 116 -15.72 11.18 -4.36
N SER A 117 -16.42 10.06 -4.55
CA SER A 117 -16.05 9.03 -5.52
C SER A 117 -16.07 9.50 -6.98
N SER A 118 -16.74 10.61 -7.28
CA SER A 118 -16.74 11.24 -8.61
C SER A 118 -15.64 12.29 -8.77
N GLY A 119 -14.83 12.53 -7.73
CA GLY A 119 -13.81 13.57 -7.70
C GLY A 119 -14.37 14.97 -7.37
N ARG A 120 -15.65 15.09 -7.03
CA ARG A 120 -16.27 16.37 -6.70
C ARG A 120 -15.89 16.79 -5.28
N ALA A 121 -15.38 18.01 -5.16
CA ALA A 121 -15.04 18.59 -3.87
C ALA A 121 -16.30 18.83 -3.02
N TYR A 122 -16.25 18.43 -1.74
CA TYR A 122 -17.35 18.66 -0.80
C TYR A 122 -16.91 19.35 0.50
N GLY A 123 -15.61 19.35 0.83
CA GLY A 123 -15.09 20.00 2.03
C GLY A 123 -13.58 20.23 1.96
N ALA A 124 -13.00 20.76 3.03
CA ALA A 124 -11.56 20.99 3.10
C ALA A 124 -11.03 20.77 4.52
N VAL A 125 -9.73 20.48 4.63
CA VAL A 125 -8.96 20.53 5.87
C VAL A 125 -7.79 21.49 5.67
N ARG A 126 -7.56 22.39 6.62
CA ARG A 126 -6.46 23.36 6.58
C ARG A 126 -5.53 23.20 7.77
N ILE A 127 -4.24 23.44 7.56
CA ILE A 127 -3.29 23.64 8.64
C ILE A 127 -3.56 24.98 9.33
N LEU A 128 -3.58 24.96 10.66
CA LEU A 128 -3.50 26.12 11.52
C LEU A 128 -2.24 26.00 12.36
N ARG A 129 -1.41 27.05 12.37
CA ARG A 129 -0.27 27.17 13.29
C ARG A 129 -0.70 27.98 14.50
N GLU A 130 -0.52 27.41 15.69
CA GLU A 130 -0.81 28.07 16.97
C GLU A 130 0.42 27.91 17.87
N GLY A 131 1.24 28.97 17.96
CA GLY A 131 2.57 28.89 18.56
C GLY A 131 3.44 27.85 17.83
N GLU A 132 4.00 26.92 18.60
CA GLU A 132 4.80 25.79 18.10
C GLU A 132 3.95 24.60 17.61
N SER A 133 2.62 24.66 17.76
CA SER A 133 1.74 23.55 17.42
C SER A 133 1.17 23.67 16.00
N ILE A 134 1.13 22.54 15.28
CA ILE A 134 0.43 22.38 14.01
C ILE A 134 -0.89 21.66 14.29
N LEU A 135 -1.99 22.33 13.95
CA LEU A 135 -3.35 21.82 14.11
C LEU A 135 -4.05 21.72 12.75
N TYR A 136 -5.06 20.89 12.68
CA TYR A 136 -5.88 20.66 11.49
C TYR A 136 -7.32 21.07 11.78
N VAL A 137 -7.88 21.83 10.85
CA VAL A 137 -9.22 22.43 10.94
C VAL A 137 -10.03 22.00 9.74
N GLY A 138 -11.22 21.45 9.98
CA GLY A 138 -12.15 21.07 8.92
C GLY A 138 -13.05 22.22 8.51
N GLU A 139 -13.40 22.27 7.23
CA GLU A 139 -14.36 23.19 6.62
C GLU A 139 -15.36 22.39 5.77
N LEU A 140 -16.64 22.74 5.85
CA LEU A 140 -17.70 22.19 5.02
C LEU A 140 -18.43 23.36 4.34
N ARG A 141 -18.51 23.37 3.00
CA ARG A 141 -19.14 24.46 2.22
C ARG A 141 -18.62 25.87 2.57
N GLY A 142 -17.34 25.98 2.94
CA GLY A 142 -16.69 27.24 3.33
C GLY A 142 -16.88 27.63 4.79
N GLU A 143 -17.71 26.91 5.55
CA GLU A 143 -17.88 27.14 6.99
C GLU A 143 -16.95 26.23 7.81
N ARG A 144 -16.32 26.83 8.81
CA ARG A 144 -15.40 26.11 9.70
C ARG A 144 -16.17 25.19 10.64
N LEU A 145 -15.85 23.91 10.59
CA LEU A 145 -16.35 22.94 11.55
C LEU A 145 -15.69 23.20 12.91
N GLY A 146 -16.48 23.14 13.97
CA GLY A 146 -16.00 23.33 15.34
C GLY A 146 -14.91 22.31 15.73
N GLY A 147 -13.98 22.75 16.57
CA GLY A 147 -12.87 21.94 17.08
C GLY A 147 -11.59 22.01 16.24
N ARG A 148 -10.53 21.41 16.77
CA ARG A 148 -9.18 21.33 16.17
C ARG A 148 -8.65 19.92 16.39
N SER A 149 -7.83 19.43 15.46
CA SER A 149 -7.27 18.08 15.55
C SER A 149 -5.75 18.16 15.41
N VAL A 150 -5.02 17.27 16.10
CA VAL A 150 -3.55 17.19 15.96
C VAL A 150 -3.13 16.28 14.81
N ARG A 151 -4.09 15.54 14.24
CA ARG A 151 -3.89 14.67 13.07
C ARG A 151 -4.84 15.06 11.94
N LEU A 152 -4.31 15.04 10.71
CA LEU A 152 -5.09 15.23 9.48
C LEU A 152 -6.27 14.25 9.39
N ARG A 153 -6.05 12.99 9.81
CA ARG A 153 -7.07 11.94 9.84
C ARG A 153 -8.34 12.35 10.59
N GLU A 154 -8.18 12.85 11.81
CA GLU A 154 -9.29 13.25 12.68
C GLU A 154 -10.07 14.44 12.09
N ALA A 155 -9.37 15.37 11.44
CA ALA A 155 -10.01 16.48 10.76
C ALA A 155 -10.77 16.02 9.50
N ALA A 156 -10.20 15.13 8.69
CA ALA A 156 -10.86 14.54 7.52
C ALA A 156 -12.13 13.75 7.91
N GLU A 157 -12.05 12.95 8.98
CA GLU A 157 -13.20 12.24 9.56
C GLU A 157 -14.32 13.18 9.99
N ARG A 158 -13.96 14.29 10.63
CA ARG A 158 -14.93 15.31 11.05
C ARG A 158 -15.64 15.93 9.85
N VAL A 159 -14.89 16.29 8.81
CA VAL A 159 -15.47 16.88 7.58
C VAL A 159 -16.43 15.91 6.92
N HIS A 160 -16.07 14.63 6.82
CA HIS A 160 -16.98 13.67 6.22
C HIS A 160 -18.21 13.37 7.08
N LYS A 161 -18.08 13.23 8.40
CA LYS A 161 -19.23 13.05 9.29
C LYS A 161 -20.21 14.21 9.15
N ALA A 162 -19.71 15.44 9.05
CA ALA A 162 -20.54 16.62 8.81
C ALA A 162 -21.20 16.60 7.42
N TYR A 163 -20.48 16.19 6.37
CA TYR A 163 -21.04 16.04 5.02
C TYR A 163 -22.18 15.01 4.96
N VAL A 164 -21.98 13.83 5.54
CA VAL A 164 -23.01 12.77 5.60
C VAL A 164 -24.22 13.22 6.41
N ALA A 165 -24.02 13.92 7.54
CA ALA A 165 -25.11 14.47 8.32
C ALA A 165 -25.92 15.51 7.53
N ALA A 166 -25.25 16.36 6.74
CA ALA A 166 -25.89 17.39 5.93
C ALA A 166 -26.65 16.85 4.70
N GLN A 167 -26.48 15.56 4.33
CA GLN A 167 -27.21 14.90 3.26
C GLN A 167 -28.46 14.13 3.74
N ARG A 168 -28.61 13.96 5.06
CA ARG A 168 -29.75 13.25 5.67
C ARG A 168 -30.87 14.19 6.10
N LEU A 169 -30.76 15.48 5.77
CA LEU A 169 -31.75 16.55 5.98
C LEU A 169 -32.33 16.94 4.63
#